data_AF-A0A1L3FD19-F1
#
_entry.id   AF-A0A1L3FD19-F1
#
_cell.length_a   1.000
_cell.length_b   1.000
_cell.length_c   1.000
_cell.angle_alpha   90.00
_cell.angle_beta   90.00
_cell.angle_gamma   90.00
#
_symmetry.space_group_name_H-M   'P 1'
#
loop_
_entity.id
_entity.type
_entity.pdbx_description
1 polymer ?
#
loop_
_entity_poly.entity_id
_entity_poly.type
_entity_poly.pdbx_seq_one_letter_code
_entity_poly.pdbx_strand_id
1 'polypeptide(L)'
;MPTAFRVAMALCISTLFAGSANAQSLPKEVATRAEIYPIPSLTLSDQQFLSGDAAAGKPVTVAGEFRVAQGTGKLPVVVLMHGSSGVGATTEAWVHAFNAMGISTFVIDGFTGRGLTVVGPNQALLGRLNLIVDIYRSLEILAKHPRVDPDRIVLMGFSRGGQATLYASLDRFNKFWNKSGVQFAAYIPFYPDCSTTYQSDSDVAARPIRIFHGTPDDYNPVTSCKAFVGRLKTAGRDVVLTEYPDSAHGFDSGLLGVSTVAVSANAQTVRNCHIKEGDGGVLMNGDTNAPFTYKDSCVELNPHVGGNPATAAESRKAVEEFLQALFKLG
;
A
#
# COMPACT_ATOMS: atom_id res chain seq x y z
N MET A 1 -72.99 59.29 -28.27
CA MET A 1 -72.36 58.01 -28.69
C MET A 1 -70.88 58.27 -28.86
N PRO A 2 -70.04 57.71 -27.96
CA PRO A 2 -69.05 56.74 -28.43
C PRO A 2 -68.82 55.55 -27.47
N THR A 3 -68.76 54.37 -28.10
CA THR A 3 -67.90 53.20 -27.87
C THR A 3 -67.19 53.00 -26.53
N ALA A 4 -67.59 51.96 -25.80
CA ALA A 4 -66.82 51.32 -24.72
C ALA A 4 -65.93 50.20 -25.30
N PHE A 5 -64.62 50.30 -25.08
CA PHE A 5 -63.63 49.27 -25.40
C PHE A 5 -63.71 48.15 -24.35
N ARG A 6 -63.92 46.89 -24.79
CA ARG A 6 -63.73 45.70 -23.95
C ARG A 6 -62.35 45.12 -24.24
N VAL A 7 -61.49 45.09 -23.22
CA VAL A 7 -60.20 44.38 -23.27
C VAL A 7 -60.46 42.94 -22.83
N ALA A 8 -60.21 41.98 -23.72
CA ALA A 8 -60.21 40.56 -23.39
C ALA A 8 -58.82 40.17 -22.89
N MET A 9 -58.73 39.70 -21.63
CA MET A 9 -57.50 39.22 -21.03
C MET A 9 -57.42 37.70 -21.24
N ALA A 10 -56.54 37.26 -22.14
CA ALA A 10 -56.28 35.84 -22.36
C ALA A 10 -55.38 35.30 -21.23
N LEU A 11 -55.90 34.33 -20.47
CA LEU A 11 -55.18 33.65 -19.40
C LEU A 11 -54.37 32.49 -20.01
N CYS A 12 -53.07 32.70 -20.23
CA CYS A 12 -52.16 31.61 -20.58
C CYS A 12 -51.88 30.76 -19.34
N ILE A 13 -52.50 29.59 -19.25
CA ILE A 13 -52.16 28.56 -18.26
C ILE A 13 -50.90 27.85 -18.77
N SER A 14 -49.74 28.24 -18.23
CA SER A 14 -48.50 27.49 -18.42
C SER A 14 -48.53 26.25 -17.53
N THR A 15 -48.79 25.09 -18.11
CA THR A 15 -48.58 23.79 -17.47
C THR A 15 -47.07 23.59 -17.26
N LEU A 16 -46.61 23.79 -16.03
CA LEU A 16 -45.28 23.40 -15.57
C LEU A 16 -45.18 21.86 -15.64
N PHE A 17 -44.53 21.35 -16.68
CA PHE A 17 -44.02 19.99 -16.68
C PHE A 17 -42.91 19.92 -15.62
N ALA A 18 -43.24 19.42 -14.43
CA ALA A 18 -42.25 19.00 -13.44
C ALA A 18 -41.58 17.73 -13.97
N GLY A 19 -40.56 17.90 -14.82
CA GLY A 19 -39.64 16.83 -15.14
C GLY A 19 -38.92 16.43 -13.86
N SER A 20 -39.20 15.24 -13.34
CA SER A 20 -38.44 14.64 -12.26
C SER A 20 -37.00 14.44 -12.77
N ALA A 21 -36.12 15.36 -12.38
CA ALA A 21 -34.68 15.16 -12.53
C ALA A 21 -34.31 13.96 -11.66
N ASN A 22 -34.16 12.79 -12.28
CA ASN A 22 -33.52 11.65 -11.64
C ASN A 22 -32.07 12.04 -11.36
N ALA A 23 -31.78 12.46 -10.13
CA ALA A 23 -30.41 12.63 -9.67
C ALA A 23 -29.73 11.26 -9.76
N GLN A 24 -28.88 11.05 -10.77
CA GLN A 24 -28.07 9.85 -10.85
C GLN A 24 -27.17 9.79 -9.62
N SER A 25 -27.29 8.72 -8.83
CA SER A 25 -26.37 8.45 -7.73
C SER A 25 -24.97 8.22 -8.29
N LEU A 26 -23.96 8.82 -7.67
CA LEU A 26 -22.55 8.58 -8.03
C LEU A 26 -22.22 7.08 -7.91
N PRO A 27 -21.43 6.50 -8.84
CA PRO A 27 -20.96 5.13 -8.70
C PRO A 27 -20.19 4.93 -7.38
N LYS A 28 -20.36 3.78 -6.71
CA LYS A 28 -19.84 3.56 -5.35
C LYS A 28 -18.31 3.61 -5.27
N GLU A 29 -17.65 3.22 -6.35
CA GLU A 29 -16.20 3.25 -6.55
C GLU A 29 -15.61 4.66 -6.67
N VAL A 30 -16.46 5.68 -6.79
CA VAL A 30 -16.06 7.09 -6.85
C VAL A 30 -16.10 7.68 -5.43
N ALA A 31 -14.94 8.18 -5.00
CA ALA A 31 -14.80 8.87 -3.73
C ALA A 31 -15.67 10.14 -3.67
N THR A 32 -16.23 10.41 -2.49
CA THR A 32 -16.96 11.66 -2.22
C THR A 32 -16.06 12.88 -2.22
N ARG A 33 -14.78 12.68 -1.89
CA ARG A 33 -13.75 13.70 -1.86
C ARG A 33 -12.37 13.06 -2.07
N ALA A 34 -11.52 13.74 -2.82
CA ALA A 34 -10.08 13.50 -2.86
C ALA A 34 -9.35 14.63 -2.12
N GLU A 35 -8.38 14.28 -1.30
CA GLU A 35 -7.61 15.20 -0.47
C GLU A 35 -6.13 14.89 -0.65
N ILE A 36 -5.29 15.91 -0.81
CA ILE A 36 -3.85 15.75 -0.91
C ILE A 36 -3.20 16.25 0.37
N TYR A 37 -2.49 15.36 1.05
CA TYR A 37 -1.81 15.62 2.31
C TYR A 37 -0.29 15.69 2.10
N PRO A 38 0.37 16.77 2.52
CA PRO A 38 1.80 16.73 2.75
C PRO A 38 2.09 15.86 3.98
N ILE A 39 3.06 14.95 3.86
CA ILE A 39 3.50 14.06 4.93
C ILE A 39 4.93 14.45 5.30
N PRO A 40 5.13 15.19 6.40
CA PRO A 40 6.47 15.43 6.95
C PRO A 40 7.11 14.10 7.35
N SER A 41 8.26 13.80 6.79
CA SER A 41 8.97 12.52 6.95
C SER A 41 10.49 12.72 6.99
N LEU A 42 11.22 11.61 7.01
CA LEU A 42 12.67 11.56 7.03
C LEU A 42 13.18 10.70 5.88
N THR A 43 14.38 11.01 5.40
CA THR A 43 15.19 10.12 4.58
C THR A 43 16.38 9.66 5.42
N LEU A 44 16.44 8.36 5.67
CA LEU A 44 17.39 7.69 6.55
C LEU A 44 18.21 6.67 5.74
N SER A 45 19.44 6.41 6.16
CA SER A 45 20.11 5.14 5.86
C SER A 45 19.41 3.98 6.59
N ASP A 46 19.57 2.76 6.11
CA ASP A 46 19.01 1.58 6.79
C ASP A 46 19.58 1.45 8.21
N GLN A 47 20.86 1.80 8.42
CA GLN A 47 21.47 1.81 9.75
C GLN A 47 20.80 2.79 10.71
N GLN A 48 20.57 4.05 10.27
CA GLN A 48 19.86 5.05 11.09
C GLN A 48 18.43 4.61 11.42
N PHE A 49 17.74 3.96 10.48
CA PHE A 49 16.43 3.41 10.74
C PHE A 49 16.47 2.33 11.83
N LEU A 50 17.42 1.38 11.71
CA LEU A 50 17.54 0.23 12.59
C LEU A 50 18.05 0.58 14.00
N SER A 51 18.82 1.67 14.14
CA SER A 51 19.24 2.22 15.44
C SER A 51 18.22 3.15 16.08
N GLY A 52 17.15 3.55 15.37
CA GLY A 52 16.17 4.51 15.86
C GLY A 52 16.69 5.96 15.88
N ASP A 53 17.75 6.27 15.14
CA ASP A 53 18.38 7.60 15.11
C ASP A 53 17.62 8.57 14.21
N ALA A 54 16.49 9.08 14.73
CA ALA A 54 15.66 10.06 14.03
C ALA A 54 16.38 11.41 13.83
N ALA A 55 17.32 11.78 14.71
CA ALA A 55 18.00 13.07 14.68
C ALA A 55 18.96 13.20 13.49
N ALA A 56 19.52 12.08 13.02
CA ALA A 56 20.40 12.05 11.87
C ALA A 56 19.67 11.91 10.51
N GLY A 57 18.34 11.81 10.51
CA GLY A 57 17.54 11.73 9.29
C GLY A 57 17.43 13.06 8.56
N LYS A 58 17.52 13.04 7.23
CA LYS A 58 17.30 14.23 6.40
C LYS A 58 15.78 14.51 6.30
N PRO A 59 15.27 15.66 6.76
CA PRO A 59 13.86 15.99 6.61
C PRO A 59 13.43 16.02 5.15
N VAL A 60 12.22 15.51 4.88
CA VAL A 60 11.58 15.55 3.56
C VAL A 60 10.07 15.67 3.74
N THR A 61 9.37 16.22 2.74
CA THR A 61 7.92 16.16 2.66
C THR A 61 7.54 15.28 1.49
N VAL A 62 6.80 14.20 1.76
CA VAL A 62 6.23 13.31 0.74
C VAL A 62 4.73 13.56 0.64
N ALA A 63 4.04 12.91 -0.30
CA ALA A 63 2.62 13.17 -0.53
C ALA A 63 1.75 11.95 -0.19
N GLY A 64 0.53 12.22 0.26
CA GLY A 64 -0.52 11.23 0.41
C GLY A 64 -1.80 11.68 -0.29
N GLU A 65 -2.40 10.82 -1.09
CA GLU A 65 -3.73 11.02 -1.64
C GLU A 65 -4.75 10.25 -0.80
N PHE A 66 -5.63 10.98 -0.12
CA PHE A 66 -6.73 10.42 0.63
C PHE A 66 -8.02 10.49 -0.18
N ARG A 67 -8.58 9.33 -0.55
CA ARG A 67 -9.88 9.20 -1.19
C ARG A 67 -10.93 8.76 -0.18
N VAL A 68 -11.84 9.66 0.15
CA VAL A 68 -12.92 9.44 1.12
C VAL A 68 -14.05 8.69 0.43
N ALA A 69 -14.22 7.42 0.79
CA ALA A 69 -15.29 6.60 0.24
C ALA A 69 -16.68 7.12 0.62
N GLN A 70 -17.69 6.69 -0.13
CA GLN A 70 -19.08 6.96 0.21
C GLN A 70 -19.47 6.25 1.51
N GLY A 71 -20.28 6.91 2.34
CA GLY A 71 -20.73 6.39 3.63
C GLY A 71 -20.93 7.50 4.66
N THR A 72 -21.46 7.14 5.83
CA THR A 72 -21.71 8.10 6.93
C THR A 72 -20.70 7.89 8.07
N GLY A 73 -20.46 8.94 8.86
CA GLY A 73 -19.56 8.88 10.02
C GLY A 73 -18.09 8.60 9.67
N LYS A 74 -17.42 7.87 10.57
CA LYS A 74 -16.03 7.45 10.42
C LYS A 74 -15.95 6.13 9.65
N LEU A 75 -15.10 6.11 8.64
CA LEU A 75 -14.94 5.00 7.71
C LEU A 75 -13.62 4.24 7.93
N PRO A 76 -13.57 2.94 7.60
CA PRO A 76 -12.31 2.21 7.52
C PRO A 76 -11.41 2.78 6.41
N VAL A 77 -10.10 2.55 6.54
CA VAL A 77 -9.09 3.01 5.57
C VAL A 77 -8.14 1.87 5.19
N VAL A 78 -7.82 1.74 3.90
CA VAL A 78 -6.63 1.01 3.44
C VAL A 78 -5.54 2.01 3.04
N VAL A 79 -4.41 1.96 3.73
CA VAL A 79 -3.19 2.67 3.35
C VAL A 79 -2.47 1.84 2.30
N LEU A 80 -2.14 2.46 1.16
CA LEU A 80 -1.51 1.81 0.01
C LEU A 80 -0.08 2.32 -0.18
N MET A 81 0.89 1.41 -0.12
CA MET A 81 2.30 1.72 -0.34
C MET A 81 2.84 1.06 -1.61
N HIS A 82 3.40 1.88 -2.50
CA HIS A 82 3.90 1.44 -3.80
C HIS A 82 5.22 0.66 -3.74
N GLY A 83 5.51 -0.06 -4.83
CA GLY A 83 6.77 -0.76 -5.05
C GLY A 83 7.90 0.13 -5.60
N SER A 84 8.93 -0.51 -6.14
CA SER A 84 10.11 0.18 -6.68
C SER A 84 9.85 1.04 -7.92
N SER A 85 8.68 0.92 -8.55
CA SER A 85 8.27 1.70 -9.74
C SER A 85 7.48 2.97 -9.40
N GLY A 86 7.30 3.30 -8.12
CA GLY A 86 6.44 4.41 -7.71
C GLY A 86 4.95 4.08 -7.79
N VAL A 87 4.10 5.08 -7.54
CA VAL A 87 2.63 4.93 -7.69
C VAL A 87 2.29 4.69 -9.16
N GLY A 88 1.64 3.56 -9.45
CA GLY A 88 1.29 3.15 -10.81
C GLY A 88 -0.20 2.88 -10.99
N ALA A 89 -0.61 2.58 -12.23
CA ALA A 89 -2.01 2.41 -12.60
C ALA A 89 -2.72 1.27 -11.83
N THR A 90 -2.01 0.22 -11.41
CA THR A 90 -2.61 -0.88 -10.64
C THR A 90 -3.17 -0.39 -9.30
N THR A 91 -2.58 0.66 -8.71
CA THR A 91 -3.08 1.28 -7.48
C THR A 91 -4.52 1.78 -7.66
N GLU A 92 -4.87 2.34 -8.81
CA GLU A 92 -6.23 2.83 -9.09
C GLU A 92 -7.27 1.71 -9.07
N ALA A 93 -6.93 0.53 -9.60
CA ALA A 93 -7.82 -0.63 -9.56
C ALA A 93 -8.15 -1.06 -8.12
N TRP A 94 -7.16 -1.01 -7.23
CA TRP A 94 -7.35 -1.27 -5.79
C TRP A 94 -8.15 -0.16 -5.11
N VAL A 95 -7.88 1.11 -5.42
CA VAL A 95 -8.61 2.25 -4.88
C VAL A 95 -10.10 2.16 -5.21
N HIS A 96 -10.45 1.89 -6.47
CA HIS A 96 -11.83 1.71 -6.89
C HIS A 96 -12.52 0.53 -6.19
N ALA A 97 -11.83 -0.61 -6.06
CA ALA A 97 -12.36 -1.78 -5.37
C ALA A 97 -12.69 -1.44 -3.90
N PHE A 98 -11.77 -0.82 -3.17
CA PHE A 98 -11.99 -0.45 -1.77
C PHE A 98 -13.06 0.63 -1.60
N ASN A 99 -13.08 1.66 -2.45
CA ASN A 99 -14.12 2.68 -2.40
C ASN A 99 -15.51 2.09 -2.66
N ALA A 100 -15.64 1.12 -3.58
CA ALA A 100 -16.89 0.42 -3.83
C ALA A 100 -17.42 -0.35 -2.60
N MET A 101 -16.52 -0.78 -1.71
CA MET A 101 -16.85 -1.40 -0.42
C MET A 101 -17.16 -0.39 0.71
N GLY A 102 -17.11 0.92 0.43
CA GLY A 102 -17.23 1.95 1.46
C GLY A 102 -15.96 2.13 2.31
N ILE A 103 -14.82 1.63 1.83
CA ILE A 103 -13.52 1.75 2.48
C ILE A 103 -12.73 2.89 1.83
N SER A 104 -12.31 3.86 2.63
CA SER A 104 -11.49 4.97 2.15
C SER A 104 -10.06 4.48 1.88
N THR A 105 -9.31 5.19 1.04
CA THR A 105 -7.93 4.80 0.72
C THR A 105 -6.97 5.94 0.91
N PHE A 106 -5.76 5.65 1.39
CA PHE A 106 -4.69 6.62 1.52
C PHE A 106 -3.46 6.11 0.76
N VAL A 107 -3.25 6.61 -0.45
CA VAL A 107 -2.10 6.24 -1.30
C VAL A 107 -0.92 7.11 -0.92
N ILE A 108 0.21 6.51 -0.56
CA ILE A 108 1.44 7.25 -0.23
C ILE A 108 2.34 7.28 -1.47
N ASP A 109 2.74 8.47 -1.91
CA ASP A 109 3.84 8.66 -2.84
C ASP A 109 5.11 8.98 -2.04
N GLY A 110 5.91 7.95 -1.80
CA GLY A 110 7.18 8.05 -1.08
C GLY A 110 8.35 8.53 -1.95
N PHE A 111 8.17 8.78 -3.25
CA PHE A 111 9.27 9.04 -4.16
C PHE A 111 9.31 10.48 -4.66
N THR A 112 8.20 11.08 -5.10
CA THR A 112 8.22 12.39 -5.76
C THR A 112 8.78 13.48 -4.86
N GLY A 113 8.42 13.47 -3.57
CA GLY A 113 8.97 14.40 -2.56
C GLY A 113 10.47 14.27 -2.32
N ARG A 114 11.07 13.13 -2.72
CA ARG A 114 12.51 12.87 -2.70
C ARG A 114 13.20 13.11 -4.04
N GLY A 115 12.48 13.61 -5.06
CA GLY A 115 13.00 13.77 -6.42
C GLY A 115 13.21 12.43 -7.15
N LEU A 116 12.52 11.37 -6.71
CA LEU A 116 12.57 10.05 -7.31
C LEU A 116 11.24 9.75 -8.01
N THR A 117 11.28 8.88 -9.00
CA THR A 117 10.07 8.29 -9.62
C THR A 117 10.16 6.76 -9.67
N VAL A 118 11.37 6.23 -9.69
CA VAL A 118 11.68 4.80 -9.75
C VAL A 118 12.99 4.55 -9.02
N VAL A 119 13.10 3.37 -8.39
CA VAL A 119 14.37 2.87 -7.82
C VAL A 119 14.71 1.47 -8.30
N GLY A 120 13.86 0.79 -9.06
CA GLY A 120 14.09 -0.60 -9.49
C GLY A 120 15.49 -0.81 -10.09
N PRO A 121 15.95 0.03 -11.03
CA PRO A 121 17.30 -0.08 -11.60
C PRO A 121 18.46 0.24 -10.64
N ASN A 122 18.19 0.97 -9.56
CA ASN A 122 19.19 1.33 -8.55
C ASN A 122 18.50 1.45 -7.18
N GLN A 123 18.35 0.32 -6.52
CA GLN A 123 17.66 0.21 -5.24
C GLN A 123 18.37 1.01 -4.13
N ALA A 124 19.66 1.30 -4.28
CA ALA A 124 20.45 2.07 -3.31
C ALA A 124 20.07 3.56 -3.25
N LEU A 125 19.28 4.08 -4.20
CA LEU A 125 18.83 5.48 -4.21
C LEU A 125 18.00 5.86 -2.98
N LEU A 126 17.39 4.88 -2.31
CA LEU A 126 16.65 5.09 -1.08
C LEU A 126 16.80 3.83 -0.21
N GLY A 127 17.18 3.97 1.07
CA GLY A 127 17.26 2.83 1.99
C GLY A 127 15.93 2.06 2.05
N ARG A 128 15.99 0.73 2.09
CA ARG A 128 14.81 -0.15 1.92
C ARG A 128 13.72 0.09 2.97
N LEU A 129 14.11 0.56 4.16
CA LEU A 129 13.21 0.78 5.30
C LEU A 129 12.52 2.16 5.31
N ASN A 130 12.90 3.09 4.42
CA ASN A 130 12.37 4.47 4.46
C ASN A 130 10.84 4.55 4.31
N LEU A 131 10.24 3.70 3.47
CA LEU A 131 8.80 3.71 3.26
C LEU A 131 8.02 3.40 4.56
N ILE A 132 8.63 2.70 5.52
CA ILE A 132 8.02 2.43 6.84
C ILE A 132 7.84 3.73 7.64
N VAL A 133 8.79 4.67 7.53
CA VAL A 133 8.66 5.98 8.17
C VAL A 133 7.48 6.73 7.56
N ASP A 134 7.39 6.76 6.23
CA ASP A 134 6.28 7.43 5.52
C ASP A 134 4.93 6.83 5.91
N ILE A 135 4.86 5.50 6.04
CA ILE A 135 3.68 4.76 6.53
C ILE A 135 3.27 5.24 7.93
N TYR A 136 4.19 5.28 8.88
CA TYR A 136 3.84 5.72 10.25
C TYR A 136 3.48 7.21 10.32
N ARG A 137 4.10 8.07 9.50
CA ARG A 137 3.72 9.49 9.41
C ARG A 137 2.35 9.68 8.79
N SER A 138 1.98 8.87 7.80
CA SER A 138 0.60 8.86 7.28
C SER A 138 -0.41 8.45 8.36
N LEU A 139 -0.04 7.51 9.23
CA LEU A 139 -0.91 7.05 10.32
C LEU A 139 -1.19 8.16 11.33
N GLU A 140 -0.23 9.06 11.60
CA GLU A 140 -0.44 10.25 12.45
C GLU A 140 -1.48 11.22 11.88
N ILE A 141 -1.56 11.34 10.55
CA ILE A 141 -2.56 12.17 9.85
C ILE A 141 -3.92 11.48 9.95
N LEU A 142 -3.98 10.21 9.55
CA LEU A 142 -5.21 9.43 9.51
C LEU A 142 -5.86 9.29 10.90
N ALA A 143 -5.07 9.06 11.95
CA ALA A 143 -5.56 8.94 13.32
C ALA A 143 -6.34 10.18 13.82
N LYS A 144 -6.04 11.36 13.24
CA LYS A 144 -6.67 12.64 13.61
C LYS A 144 -7.77 13.06 12.64
N HIS A 145 -7.94 12.34 11.54
CA HIS A 145 -8.87 12.74 10.49
C HIS A 145 -10.33 12.48 10.90
N PRO A 146 -11.26 13.45 10.77
CA PRO A 146 -12.62 13.33 11.31
C PRO A 146 -13.47 12.26 10.62
N ARG A 147 -13.10 11.86 9.40
CA ARG A 147 -13.77 10.81 8.61
C ARG A 147 -13.12 9.43 8.75
N VAL A 148 -12.05 9.29 9.53
CA VAL A 148 -11.33 8.03 9.69
C VAL A 148 -11.66 7.41 11.03
N ASP A 149 -11.94 6.11 11.01
CA ASP A 149 -11.97 5.30 12.22
C ASP A 149 -10.55 4.81 12.56
N PRO A 150 -9.93 5.29 13.65
CA PRO A 150 -8.55 4.96 13.98
C PRO A 150 -8.31 3.48 14.28
N ASP A 151 -9.37 2.73 14.63
CA ASP A 151 -9.27 1.28 14.92
C ASP A 151 -9.45 0.43 13.66
N ARG A 152 -9.78 1.05 12.51
CA ARG A 152 -10.06 0.36 11.25
C ARG A 152 -9.17 0.85 10.10
N ILE A 153 -7.87 0.97 10.38
CA ILE A 153 -6.86 1.32 9.38
C ILE A 153 -6.03 0.08 9.05
N VAL A 154 -6.01 -0.36 7.79
CA VAL A 154 -5.20 -1.49 7.31
C VAL A 154 -4.06 -0.97 6.45
N LEU A 155 -2.90 -1.62 6.53
CA LEU A 155 -1.76 -1.34 5.66
C LEU A 155 -1.65 -2.41 4.57
N MET A 156 -1.60 -1.98 3.32
CA MET A 156 -1.39 -2.83 2.16
C MET A 156 -0.27 -2.25 1.30
N GLY A 157 0.58 -3.12 0.76
CA GLY A 157 1.67 -2.65 -0.09
C GLY A 157 2.24 -3.73 -0.97
N PHE A 158 2.96 -3.29 -2.00
CA PHE A 158 3.33 -4.13 -3.15
C PHE A 158 4.85 -4.12 -3.35
N SER A 159 5.47 -5.29 -3.54
CA SER A 159 6.92 -5.42 -3.78
C SER A 159 7.73 -4.76 -2.66
N ARG A 160 8.48 -3.69 -2.96
CA ARG A 160 9.14 -2.85 -1.94
C ARG A 160 8.16 -2.29 -0.89
N GLY A 161 6.97 -1.89 -1.30
CA GLY A 161 5.89 -1.48 -0.39
C GLY A 161 5.31 -2.66 0.37
N GLY A 162 5.37 -3.87 -0.18
CA GLY A 162 5.01 -5.12 0.49
C GLY A 162 6.02 -5.46 1.58
N GLN A 163 7.31 -5.31 1.28
CA GLN A 163 8.39 -5.39 2.25
C GLN A 163 8.18 -4.38 3.38
N ALA A 164 7.91 -3.12 3.05
CA ALA A 164 7.63 -2.09 4.05
C ALA A 164 6.38 -2.42 4.88
N THR A 165 5.32 -2.94 4.25
CA THR A 165 4.09 -3.38 4.94
C THR A 165 4.36 -4.50 5.93
N LEU A 166 5.06 -5.54 5.48
CA LEU A 166 5.42 -6.67 6.32
C LEU A 166 6.27 -6.22 7.51
N TYR A 167 7.31 -5.41 7.25
CA TYR A 167 8.22 -5.03 8.32
C TYR A 167 7.71 -3.91 9.23
N ALA A 168 6.74 -3.10 8.79
CA ALA A 168 6.01 -2.18 9.65
C ALA A 168 5.16 -2.90 10.74
N SER A 169 5.03 -4.23 10.65
CA SER A 169 4.43 -5.04 11.71
C SER A 169 5.38 -5.32 12.88
N LEU A 170 6.70 -5.16 12.73
CA LEU A 170 7.66 -5.45 13.80
C LEU A 170 7.48 -4.48 14.97
N ASP A 171 7.38 -5.04 16.18
CA ASP A 171 7.17 -4.26 17.41
C ASP A 171 8.29 -3.24 17.64
N ARG A 172 9.53 -3.60 17.31
CA ARG A 172 10.68 -2.69 17.42
C ARG A 172 10.53 -1.47 16.51
N PHE A 173 10.14 -1.68 15.25
CA PHE A 173 9.99 -0.59 14.29
C PHE A 173 8.81 0.31 14.65
N ASN A 174 7.72 -0.28 15.16
CA ASN A 174 6.60 0.47 15.71
C ASN A 174 7.06 1.37 16.87
N LYS A 175 7.77 0.83 17.86
CA LYS A 175 8.26 1.60 19.03
C LYS A 175 9.15 2.77 18.62
N PHE A 176 10.07 2.56 17.67
CA PHE A 176 10.95 3.60 17.20
C PHE A 176 10.20 4.70 16.44
N TRP A 177 9.38 4.32 15.46
CA TRP A 177 8.96 5.24 14.41
C TRP A 177 7.47 5.63 14.44
N ASN A 178 6.60 4.83 15.06
CA ASN A 178 5.18 5.15 15.16
C ASN A 178 4.90 6.11 16.33
N LYS A 179 4.47 7.34 16.02
CA LYS A 179 4.05 8.35 17.01
C LYS A 179 2.56 8.70 16.94
N SER A 180 1.79 7.94 16.15
CA SER A 180 0.35 8.20 15.93
C SER A 180 -0.53 7.91 17.14
N GLY A 181 -0.06 7.07 18.07
CA GLY A 181 -0.85 6.57 19.19
C GLY A 181 -1.84 5.47 18.80
N VAL A 182 -1.86 5.05 17.53
CA VAL A 182 -2.73 3.97 17.03
C VAL A 182 -1.90 2.90 16.31
N GLN A 183 -2.52 1.76 16.01
CA GLN A 183 -1.89 0.65 15.28
C GLN A 183 -2.76 0.27 14.10
N PHE A 184 -2.13 -0.31 13.07
CA PHE A 184 -2.88 -0.93 11.98
C PHE A 184 -3.70 -2.11 12.49
N ALA A 185 -4.91 -2.28 11.95
CA ALA A 185 -5.80 -3.39 12.24
C ALA A 185 -5.33 -4.70 11.59
N ALA A 186 -4.62 -4.62 10.46
CA ALA A 186 -3.98 -5.75 9.77
C ALA A 186 -2.92 -5.27 8.75
N TYR A 187 -2.12 -6.22 8.25
CA TYR A 187 -1.06 -6.01 7.26
C TYR A 187 -1.25 -6.94 6.06
N ILE A 188 -1.22 -6.38 4.85
CA ILE A 188 -1.48 -7.08 3.59
C ILE A 188 -0.33 -6.85 2.60
N PRO A 189 0.79 -7.57 2.72
CA PRO A 189 1.90 -7.47 1.76
C PRO A 189 1.67 -8.34 0.52
N PHE A 190 1.83 -7.75 -0.65
CA PHE A 190 1.85 -8.42 -1.95
C PHE A 190 3.30 -8.58 -2.42
N TYR A 191 3.66 -9.83 -2.75
CA TYR A 191 4.98 -10.25 -3.25
C TYR A 191 6.18 -9.53 -2.58
N PRO A 192 6.22 -9.49 -1.22
CA PRO A 192 7.26 -8.77 -0.49
C PRO A 192 8.65 -9.42 -0.64
N ASP A 193 9.70 -8.62 -0.50
CA ASP A 193 11.05 -9.15 -0.28
C ASP A 193 11.24 -9.51 1.20
N CYS A 194 11.34 -10.81 1.48
CA CYS A 194 11.57 -11.38 2.82
C CYS A 194 13.02 -11.88 3.04
N SER A 195 13.98 -11.49 2.20
CA SER A 195 15.37 -11.96 2.25
C SER A 195 16.18 -11.43 3.44
N THR A 196 15.70 -10.37 4.11
CA THR A 196 16.40 -9.71 5.22
C THR A 196 15.91 -10.23 6.56
N THR A 197 16.82 -10.77 7.38
CA THR A 197 16.54 -11.15 8.77
C THR A 197 16.91 -9.98 9.69
N TYR A 198 15.93 -9.43 10.40
CA TYR A 198 16.14 -8.35 11.37
C TYR A 198 16.19 -8.89 12.80
N GLN A 199 16.78 -8.11 13.70
CA GLN A 199 16.73 -8.42 15.13
C GLN A 199 15.28 -8.39 15.63
N SER A 200 14.91 -9.42 16.41
CA SER A 200 13.57 -9.63 16.95
C SER A 200 12.46 -9.67 15.87
N ASP A 201 12.75 -10.20 14.68
CA ASP A 201 11.78 -10.21 13.57
C ASP A 201 10.59 -11.18 13.77
N SER A 202 10.59 -12.00 14.82
CA SER A 202 9.44 -12.78 15.26
C SER A 202 8.45 -12.00 16.16
N ASP A 203 8.86 -10.83 16.65
CA ASP A 203 8.05 -9.96 17.49
C ASP A 203 7.32 -8.94 16.63
N VAL A 204 6.11 -9.31 16.25
CA VAL A 204 5.20 -8.48 15.46
C VAL A 204 4.00 -8.08 16.30
N ALA A 205 3.38 -6.96 15.91
CA ALA A 205 2.11 -6.51 16.44
C ALA A 205 1.09 -7.67 16.43
N ALA A 206 0.27 -7.76 17.47
CA ALA A 206 -0.75 -8.80 17.61
C ALA A 206 -1.95 -8.55 16.66
N ARG A 207 -1.67 -8.56 15.36
CA ARG A 207 -2.57 -8.21 14.27
C ARG A 207 -2.38 -9.19 13.12
N PRO A 208 -3.43 -9.48 12.34
CA PRO A 208 -3.32 -10.40 11.21
C PRO A 208 -2.35 -9.91 10.13
N ILE A 209 -1.55 -10.84 9.61
CA ILE A 209 -0.71 -10.65 8.43
C ILE A 209 -1.21 -11.59 7.32
N ARG A 210 -1.52 -11.05 6.13
CA ARG A 210 -2.03 -11.80 4.96
C ARG A 210 -1.15 -11.54 3.75
N ILE A 211 -0.22 -12.46 3.49
CA ILE A 211 0.76 -12.37 2.40
C ILE A 211 0.21 -13.04 1.16
N PHE A 212 0.36 -12.39 0.00
CA PHE A 212 -0.04 -12.91 -1.30
C PHE A 212 1.17 -12.96 -2.23
N HIS A 213 1.53 -14.14 -2.73
CA HIS A 213 2.82 -14.33 -3.41
C HIS A 213 2.73 -15.30 -4.59
N GLY A 214 3.36 -14.94 -5.71
CA GLY A 214 3.52 -15.82 -6.86
C GLY A 214 4.65 -16.82 -6.68
N THR A 215 4.42 -18.12 -6.91
CA THR A 215 5.50 -19.11 -6.77
C THR A 215 6.62 -18.99 -7.81
N PRO A 216 6.37 -18.62 -9.09
CA PRO A 216 7.44 -18.34 -10.04
C PRO A 216 8.00 -16.91 -9.94
N ASP A 217 7.65 -16.13 -8.89
CA ASP A 217 8.24 -14.82 -8.66
C ASP A 217 9.74 -14.94 -8.50
N ASP A 218 10.47 -14.54 -9.54
CA ASP A 218 11.92 -14.56 -9.53
C ASP A 218 12.47 -13.25 -8.93
N TYR A 219 11.73 -12.13 -8.96
CA TYR A 219 12.15 -10.85 -8.38
C TYR A 219 12.38 -10.99 -6.88
N ASN A 220 11.37 -11.49 -6.18
CA ASN A 220 11.36 -11.76 -4.75
C ASN A 220 10.91 -13.22 -4.54
N PRO A 221 11.84 -14.19 -4.49
CA PRO A 221 11.45 -15.59 -4.37
C PRO A 221 10.62 -15.87 -3.12
N VAL A 222 9.46 -16.53 -3.32
CA VAL A 222 8.52 -16.88 -2.24
C VAL A 222 9.17 -17.70 -1.12
N THR A 223 10.25 -18.44 -1.42
CA THR A 223 11.02 -19.23 -0.45
C THR A 223 11.51 -18.40 0.73
N SER A 224 11.93 -17.16 0.49
CA SER A 224 12.35 -16.25 1.57
C SER A 224 11.19 -15.97 2.53
N CYS A 225 9.99 -15.73 2.00
CA CYS A 225 8.79 -15.47 2.80
C CYS A 225 8.28 -16.74 3.49
N LYS A 226 8.41 -17.93 2.88
CA LYS A 226 8.11 -19.20 3.55
C LYS A 226 8.91 -19.38 4.83
N ALA A 227 10.22 -19.12 4.77
CA ALA A 227 11.09 -19.21 5.94
C ALA A 227 10.67 -18.23 7.05
N PHE A 228 10.37 -16.98 6.68
CA PHE A 228 9.93 -15.97 7.64
C PHE A 228 8.56 -16.30 8.27
N VAL A 229 7.58 -16.69 7.45
CA VAL A 229 6.25 -17.13 7.90
C VAL A 229 6.35 -18.33 8.82
N GLY A 230 7.27 -19.27 8.56
CA GLY A 230 7.56 -20.40 9.44
C GLY A 230 8.00 -19.95 10.84
N ARG A 231 8.89 -18.94 10.94
CA ARG A 231 9.30 -18.35 12.23
C ARG A 231 8.11 -17.71 12.97
N LEU A 232 7.31 -16.92 12.25
CA LEU A 232 6.13 -16.26 12.82
C LEU A 232 5.07 -17.25 13.33
N LYS A 233 4.79 -18.32 12.57
CA LYS A 233 3.88 -19.39 13.00
C LYS A 233 4.39 -20.12 14.25
N THR A 234 5.70 -20.41 14.29
CA THR A 234 6.34 -21.02 15.47
C THR A 234 6.22 -20.13 16.70
N ALA A 235 6.28 -18.81 16.51
CA ALA A 235 6.05 -17.81 17.56
C ALA A 235 4.56 -17.54 17.87
N GLY A 236 3.62 -18.31 17.30
CA GLY A 236 2.18 -18.18 17.57
C GLY A 236 1.52 -16.93 16.98
N ARG A 237 2.12 -16.31 15.96
CA ARG A 237 1.60 -15.09 15.31
C ARG A 237 0.53 -15.45 14.25
N ASP A 238 -0.49 -14.59 14.10
CA ASP A 238 -1.51 -14.73 13.05
C ASP A 238 -0.96 -14.30 11.69
N VAL A 239 -0.41 -15.26 10.95
CA VAL A 239 0.14 -15.05 9.61
C VAL A 239 -0.33 -16.14 8.63
N VAL A 240 -0.75 -15.69 7.45
CA VAL A 240 -1.11 -16.56 6.32
C VAL A 240 -0.30 -16.14 5.10
N LEU A 241 0.24 -17.13 4.39
CA LEU A 241 0.86 -16.97 3.07
C LEU A 241 0.00 -17.71 2.06
N THR A 242 -0.57 -16.97 1.11
CA THR A 242 -1.32 -17.50 -0.02
C THR A 242 -0.41 -17.49 -1.24
N GLU A 243 -0.23 -18.66 -1.84
CA GLU A 243 0.69 -18.88 -2.96
C GLU A 243 -0.06 -19.12 -4.26
N TYR A 244 0.38 -18.48 -5.35
CA TYR A 244 -0.20 -18.63 -6.68
C TYR A 244 0.78 -19.32 -7.63
N PRO A 245 0.48 -20.55 -8.11
CA PRO A 245 1.43 -21.39 -8.84
C PRO A 245 1.80 -20.85 -10.23
N ASP A 246 0.97 -20.00 -10.83
CA ASP A 246 1.02 -19.54 -12.21
C ASP A 246 1.23 -18.02 -12.34
N SER A 247 1.75 -17.38 -11.29
CA SER A 247 1.82 -15.92 -11.21
C SER A 247 3.20 -15.41 -10.85
N ALA A 248 3.74 -14.50 -11.66
CA ALA A 248 5.02 -13.85 -11.43
C ALA A 248 4.89 -12.63 -10.49
N HIS A 249 5.98 -11.89 -10.31
CA HIS A 249 5.98 -10.62 -9.61
C HIS A 249 5.00 -9.62 -10.27
N GLY A 250 4.18 -8.93 -9.48
CA GLY A 250 3.23 -7.93 -10.01
C GLY A 250 1.97 -8.52 -10.66
N PHE A 251 1.60 -9.76 -10.31
CA PHE A 251 0.44 -10.46 -10.88
C PHE A 251 -0.87 -9.66 -10.85
N ASP A 252 -1.02 -8.75 -9.89
CA ASP A 252 -2.20 -7.91 -9.70
C ASP A 252 -2.35 -6.81 -10.77
N SER A 253 -1.34 -6.56 -11.62
CA SER A 253 -1.56 -5.79 -12.86
C SER A 253 -2.57 -6.46 -13.79
N GLY A 254 -2.87 -7.74 -13.58
CA GLY A 254 -4.01 -8.44 -14.20
C GLY A 254 -5.36 -7.80 -13.92
N LEU A 255 -5.51 -6.98 -12.87
CA LEU A 255 -6.70 -6.15 -12.63
C LEU A 255 -6.94 -5.13 -13.75
N LEU A 256 -5.89 -4.78 -14.49
CA LEU A 256 -5.95 -3.90 -15.65
C LEU A 256 -6.06 -4.68 -16.97
N GLY A 257 -6.22 -6.00 -16.92
CA GLY A 257 -6.24 -6.89 -18.09
C GLY A 257 -4.85 -7.29 -18.61
N VAL A 258 -3.77 -6.91 -17.92
CA VAL A 258 -2.41 -7.35 -18.28
C VAL A 258 -2.30 -8.86 -18.04
N SER A 259 -1.95 -9.61 -19.09
CA SER A 259 -1.83 -11.07 -19.07
C SER A 259 -0.47 -11.57 -19.55
N THR A 260 0.49 -10.66 -19.69
CA THR A 260 1.85 -10.95 -20.15
C THR A 260 2.85 -10.75 -19.02
N VAL A 261 3.93 -11.53 -19.09
CA VAL A 261 5.11 -11.40 -18.24
C VAL A 261 6.27 -10.92 -19.10
N ALA A 262 7.00 -9.92 -18.62
CA ALA A 262 8.12 -9.32 -19.31
C ALA A 262 9.32 -9.16 -18.37
N VAL A 263 10.51 -9.10 -18.96
CA VAL A 263 11.73 -8.77 -18.23
C VAL A 263 11.69 -7.29 -17.82
N SER A 264 11.83 -7.02 -16.53
CA SER A 264 12.07 -5.69 -16.00
C SER A 264 13.55 -5.33 -16.16
N ALA A 265 13.91 -4.83 -17.34
CA ALA A 265 15.29 -4.58 -17.73
C ALA A 265 16.03 -3.68 -16.71
N ASN A 266 17.26 -4.09 -16.37
CA ASN A 266 18.17 -3.46 -15.41
C ASN A 266 17.67 -3.39 -13.97
N ALA A 267 16.49 -3.90 -13.64
CA ALA A 267 15.99 -3.86 -12.28
C ALA A 267 16.80 -4.79 -11.37
N GLN A 268 17.20 -4.30 -10.20
CA GLN A 268 17.98 -5.03 -9.21
C GLN A 268 17.07 -5.93 -8.38
N THR A 269 17.52 -7.15 -8.15
CA THR A 269 16.89 -8.17 -7.33
C THR A 269 17.92 -8.76 -6.37
N VAL A 270 17.48 -8.99 -5.13
CA VAL A 270 18.29 -9.61 -4.07
C VAL A 270 17.92 -11.08 -3.88
N ARG A 271 17.36 -11.72 -4.92
CA ARG A 271 16.80 -13.08 -4.90
C ARG A 271 17.73 -14.15 -4.30
N ASN A 272 19.04 -13.95 -4.46
CA ASN A 272 20.08 -14.87 -3.99
C ASN A 272 20.94 -14.28 -2.87
N CYS A 273 20.54 -13.14 -2.29
CA CYS A 273 21.24 -12.54 -1.16
C CYS A 273 20.61 -12.99 0.16
N HIS A 274 21.45 -13.44 1.10
CA HIS A 274 21.06 -13.59 2.49
C HIS A 274 21.46 -12.32 3.24
N ILE A 275 20.50 -11.49 3.64
CA ILE A 275 20.82 -10.21 4.31
C ILE A 275 20.43 -10.35 5.78
N LYS A 276 21.31 -9.93 6.68
CA LYS A 276 21.05 -9.96 8.13
C LYS A 276 21.41 -8.64 8.76
N GLU A 277 20.62 -8.20 9.72
CA GLU A 277 21.01 -7.10 10.59
C GLU A 277 22.13 -7.55 11.53
N GLY A 278 23.28 -6.89 11.42
CA GLY A 278 24.41 -7.01 12.35
C GLY A 278 24.39 -5.95 13.45
N ASP A 279 25.48 -5.87 14.19
CA ASP A 279 25.64 -4.94 15.31
C ASP A 279 25.51 -3.48 14.86
N GLY A 280 24.89 -2.66 15.71
CA GLY A 280 24.69 -1.23 15.44
C GLY A 280 23.77 -0.93 14.25
N GLY A 281 22.96 -1.90 13.80
CA GLY A 281 22.00 -1.74 12.70
C GLY A 281 22.63 -1.84 11.31
N VAL A 282 23.86 -2.33 11.17
CA VAL A 282 24.47 -2.50 9.86
C VAL A 282 23.84 -3.69 9.15
N LEU A 283 23.34 -3.52 7.92
CA LEU A 283 22.93 -4.65 7.10
C LEU A 283 24.17 -5.37 6.58
N MET A 284 24.26 -6.67 6.86
CA MET A 284 25.38 -7.53 6.51
C MET A 284 24.95 -8.54 5.45
N ASN A 285 25.86 -8.83 4.53
CA ASN A 285 25.77 -10.00 3.68
C ASN A 285 26.05 -11.24 4.54
N GLY A 286 25.06 -12.12 4.64
CA GLY A 286 25.08 -13.31 5.47
C GLY A 286 26.10 -14.34 5.03
N ASP A 287 26.45 -14.36 3.74
CA ASP A 287 27.39 -15.32 3.15
C ASP A 287 28.84 -14.87 3.31
N THR A 288 29.12 -13.57 3.19
CA THR A 288 30.48 -13.02 3.28
C THR A 288 30.82 -12.43 4.66
N ASN A 289 29.82 -12.16 5.49
CA ASN A 289 29.92 -11.39 6.75
C ASN A 289 30.50 -9.97 6.58
N ALA A 290 30.44 -9.39 5.38
CA ALA A 290 30.76 -7.99 5.13
C ALA A 290 29.47 -7.13 5.13
N PRO A 291 29.56 -5.80 5.32
CA PRO A 291 28.42 -4.91 5.10
C PRO A 291 27.83 -5.11 3.71
N PHE A 292 26.52 -5.34 3.64
CA PHE A 292 25.80 -5.57 2.39
C PHE A 292 25.79 -4.30 1.55
N THR A 293 26.02 -4.45 0.25
CA THR A 293 25.78 -3.39 -0.73
C THR A 293 25.06 -3.93 -1.96
N TYR A 294 24.41 -3.04 -2.71
CA TYR A 294 23.86 -3.40 -4.03
C TYR A 294 24.93 -3.70 -5.10
N LYS A 295 26.22 -3.76 -4.72
CA LYS A 295 27.34 -4.20 -5.56
C LYS A 295 27.80 -5.62 -5.23
N ASP A 296 27.21 -6.25 -4.21
CA ASP A 296 27.53 -7.62 -3.82
C ASP A 296 27.18 -8.59 -4.95
N SER A 297 27.96 -9.66 -5.10
CA SER A 297 27.80 -10.61 -6.21
C SER A 297 26.49 -11.39 -6.20
N CYS A 298 25.76 -11.41 -5.08
CA CYS A 298 24.43 -12.02 -4.98
C CYS A 298 23.32 -11.15 -5.59
N VAL A 299 23.61 -9.88 -5.88
CA VAL A 299 22.66 -8.94 -6.48
C VAL A 299 22.62 -9.19 -7.97
N GLU A 300 21.44 -9.58 -8.45
CA GLU A 300 21.21 -9.89 -9.85
C GLU A 300 20.32 -8.83 -10.51
N LEU A 301 20.17 -8.95 -11.83
CA LEU A 301 19.41 -8.02 -12.66
C LEU A 301 18.35 -8.76 -13.46
N ASN A 302 17.44 -7.99 -14.05
CA ASN A 302 16.47 -8.45 -15.05
C ASN A 302 15.44 -9.48 -14.54
N PRO A 303 14.79 -9.23 -13.39
CA PRO A 303 13.65 -10.02 -12.93
C PRO A 303 12.48 -9.96 -13.90
N HIS A 304 11.54 -10.88 -13.78
CA HIS A 304 10.30 -10.93 -14.53
C HIS A 304 9.15 -10.30 -13.74
N VAL A 305 8.38 -9.44 -14.40
CA VAL A 305 7.17 -8.81 -13.86
C VAL A 305 6.03 -8.96 -14.85
N GLY A 306 4.80 -9.11 -14.37
CA GLY A 306 3.65 -9.24 -15.26
C GLY A 306 2.37 -9.60 -14.56
N GLY A 307 1.27 -9.46 -15.29
CA GLY A 307 -0.07 -9.68 -14.78
C GLY A 307 -0.60 -11.08 -15.06
N ASN A 308 -1.48 -11.55 -14.18
CA ASN A 308 -2.32 -12.72 -14.40
C ASN A 308 -3.76 -12.34 -14.01
N PRO A 309 -4.69 -12.13 -14.95
CA PRO A 309 -6.05 -11.66 -14.64
C PRO A 309 -6.85 -12.59 -13.71
N ALA A 310 -6.64 -13.90 -13.81
CA ALA A 310 -7.31 -14.87 -12.94
C ALA A 310 -6.80 -14.76 -11.50
N THR A 311 -5.47 -14.78 -11.31
CA THR A 311 -4.87 -14.59 -9.98
C THR A 311 -5.16 -13.20 -9.41
N ALA A 312 -5.17 -12.17 -10.25
CA ALA A 312 -5.50 -10.81 -9.85
C ALA A 312 -6.94 -10.72 -9.29
N ALA A 313 -7.90 -11.35 -9.97
CA ALA A 313 -9.29 -11.41 -9.49
C ALA A 313 -9.41 -12.25 -8.20
N GLU A 314 -8.73 -13.39 -8.12
CA GLU A 314 -8.72 -14.26 -6.95
C GLU A 314 -8.11 -13.56 -5.72
N SER A 315 -6.93 -12.95 -5.88
CA SER A 315 -6.25 -12.22 -4.81
C SER A 315 -7.03 -10.99 -4.35
N ARG A 316 -7.65 -10.23 -5.27
CA ARG A 316 -8.55 -9.14 -4.91
C ARG A 316 -9.72 -9.65 -4.09
N LYS A 317 -10.40 -10.71 -4.54
CA LYS A 317 -11.51 -11.31 -3.80
C LYS A 317 -11.09 -11.74 -2.38
N ALA A 318 -9.93 -12.39 -2.24
CA ALA A 318 -9.42 -12.80 -0.94
C ALA A 318 -9.15 -11.61 0.01
N VAL A 319 -8.65 -10.49 -0.53
CA VAL A 319 -8.48 -9.24 0.24
C VAL A 319 -9.84 -8.65 0.62
N GLU A 320 -10.78 -8.57 -0.31
CA GLU A 320 -12.13 -8.04 -0.06
C GLU A 320 -12.86 -8.84 1.03
N GLU A 321 -12.83 -10.17 0.95
CA GLU A 321 -13.43 -11.06 1.96
C GLU A 321 -12.76 -10.89 3.33
N PHE A 322 -11.42 -10.77 3.36
CA PHE A 322 -10.69 -10.51 4.59
C PHE A 322 -11.08 -9.16 5.22
N LEU A 323 -11.15 -8.09 4.44
CA LEU A 323 -11.54 -6.77 4.93
C LEU A 323 -13.00 -6.71 5.35
N GLN A 324 -13.89 -7.39 4.62
CA GLN A 324 -15.31 -7.52 4.98
C GLN A 324 -15.47 -8.17 6.35
N ALA A 325 -14.75 -9.27 6.60
CA ALA A 325 -14.75 -9.94 7.90
C ALA A 325 -14.11 -9.07 9.00
N LEU A 326 -12.93 -8.48 8.73
CA LEU A 326 -12.18 -7.68 9.69
C LEU A 326 -12.96 -6.45 10.15
N PHE A 327 -13.60 -5.74 9.22
CA PHE A 327 -14.35 -4.51 9.51
C PHE A 327 -15.84 -4.74 9.77
N LYS A 328 -16.32 -5.98 9.66
CA LYS A 328 -17.74 -6.36 9.81
C LYS A 328 -18.63 -5.57 8.86
N LEU A 329 -18.25 -5.50 7.59
CA LEU A 329 -19.02 -4.81 6.55
C LEU A 329 -20.21 -5.69 6.15
N GLY A 330 -21.43 -5.16 6.27
CA GLY A 330 -22.70 -5.82 5.95
C GLY A 330 -23.23 -5.48 4.57
#